data_AF-A0A178ANB6-F1
#
_entry.id   AF-A0A178ANB6-F1
#
_cell.length_a   1.000
_cell.length_b   1.000
_cell.length_c   1.000
_cell.angle_alpha   90.00
_cell.angle_beta   90.00
_cell.angle_gamma   90.00
#
_symmetry.space_group_name_H-M   'P 1'
#
loop_
_entity.id
_entity.type
_entity.pdbx_description
1 polymer ?
#
loop_
_entity_poly.entity_id
_entity_poly.type
_entity_poly.pdbx_seq_one_letter_code
_entity_poly.pdbx_strand_id
1 'polypeptide(L)'
;MVSSLPVSLAIVAFIVTSIKAAVAPGEINCRYSAFSSDNVNYYTCTELAEWYYITIEDFFQLNPTIDKECSNVKPNTEYCVQGFVQPILSTNGLCGPNNGNASCIEDDLACCNAETGKCGNGDSCLPGTCYSGACLGFPSEYSMDGNCGTQNKGLKCGGKWGSCCSVAGKCGTGEAFCGVNKCQSGNCTLIIPDWSETTTSKPVAVPTPTPGSISPDGSCGGANKFMCKGSTFGDCCSSSGFCGTTTAHCTAGCQAAFGTCTSTDLSPDGTCGGTNKYRCQGSSYGDCCSSSGYCGSTSAHCSAGCQSTFGTCTGSTSISPDGTCGGTNKWQCKGSEFGDCCSSSGYCGSTTGHCTAGCQTGFGTCTVSDMSPDGTCGGTNKYKCKGSSFGDCCSSSGYCGTTTAHCSSGCQSAFGDCSTGTSPASSTNPVPTGVSTDGTCGGAKGLKCQGSTFGNCCSSGGYCGSTTAHCAQGCQKSFSSACLTSNISTNNGECGSTKGSYTCAGGPFNGQCCSSGGFCGTTDAHCKTGCQKNFGTCK
;
A
#
# COMPACT_ATOMS: atom_id res chain seq x y z
N MET A 1 -55.03 -55.47 9.13
CA MET A 1 -54.29 -54.93 7.97
C MET A 1 -53.74 -53.59 8.40
N VAL A 2 -52.42 -53.52 8.56
CA VAL A 2 -51.69 -52.42 9.17
C VAL A 2 -51.39 -51.38 8.09
N SER A 3 -51.81 -50.13 8.29
CA SER A 3 -51.49 -48.99 7.42
C SER A 3 -50.29 -48.24 8.00
N SER A 4 -49.24 -48.14 7.20
CA SER A 4 -47.95 -47.53 7.49
C SER A 4 -47.90 -46.05 7.09
N LEU A 5 -47.39 -45.19 7.99
CA LEU A 5 -46.66 -43.94 7.71
C LEU A 5 -46.01 -43.47 9.04
N PRO A 6 -44.68 -43.23 9.11
CA PRO A 6 -44.01 -42.82 10.34
C PRO A 6 -43.97 -41.30 10.50
N VAL A 7 -44.20 -40.86 11.74
CA VAL A 7 -44.04 -39.48 12.23
C VAL A 7 -42.55 -39.19 12.42
N SER A 8 -42.17 -37.96 12.05
CA SER A 8 -40.83 -37.39 11.95
C SER A 8 -39.92 -37.62 13.15
N LEU A 9 -38.68 -37.97 12.81
CA LEU A 9 -37.50 -37.99 13.65
C LEU A 9 -37.07 -36.55 13.95
N ALA A 10 -37.56 -35.97 15.04
CA ALA A 10 -37.01 -34.76 15.64
C ALA A 10 -36.92 -35.00 17.14
N ILE A 11 -35.83 -34.51 17.75
CA ILE A 11 -35.48 -34.63 19.18
C ILE A 11 -34.64 -35.87 19.53
N VAL A 12 -33.46 -36.01 18.91
CA VAL A 12 -32.22 -36.38 19.63
C VAL A 12 -31.05 -35.69 18.92
N ALA A 13 -30.86 -34.41 19.16
CA ALA A 13 -29.67 -33.67 18.76
C ALA A 13 -29.49 -32.45 19.67
N PHE A 14 -29.22 -32.70 20.95
CA PHE A 14 -28.62 -31.71 21.83
C PHE A 14 -27.49 -32.39 22.58
N ILE A 15 -26.35 -31.70 22.66
CA ILE A 15 -25.03 -32.15 23.12
C ILE A 15 -24.23 -32.89 22.04
N VAL A 16 -23.90 -32.17 20.95
CA VAL A 16 -22.55 -32.26 20.39
C VAL A 16 -21.86 -30.98 20.84
N THR A 17 -21.01 -31.09 21.85
CA THR A 17 -20.01 -30.07 22.19
C THR A 17 -19.25 -29.73 20.90
N SER A 18 -19.25 -28.45 20.54
CA SER A 18 -18.53 -27.92 19.39
C SER A 18 -17.02 -28.15 19.56
N ILE A 19 -16.53 -29.29 19.10
CA ILE A 19 -15.12 -29.44 18.75
C ILE A 19 -14.94 -28.56 17.52
N LYS A 20 -14.43 -27.33 17.70
CA LYS A 20 -13.90 -26.54 16.59
C LYS A 20 -12.97 -27.49 15.80
N ALA A 21 -13.25 -27.70 14.52
CA ALA A 21 -12.33 -28.42 13.66
C ALA A 21 -10.94 -27.81 13.82
N ALA A 22 -9.91 -28.64 14.00
CA ALA A 22 -8.54 -28.17 14.13
C ALA A 22 -8.16 -27.41 12.85
N VAL A 23 -7.75 -26.15 13.00
CA VAL A 23 -7.25 -25.30 11.90
C VAL A 23 -6.12 -26.06 11.20
N ALA A 24 -6.11 -26.10 9.87
CA ALA A 24 -5.08 -26.85 9.14
C ALA A 24 -3.74 -26.08 9.19
N PRO A 25 -2.59 -26.77 9.12
CA PRO A 25 -1.30 -26.09 9.04
C PRO A 25 -1.22 -25.12 7.86
N GLY A 26 -0.74 -23.90 8.10
CA GLY A 26 -0.67 -22.82 7.13
C GLY A 26 -1.93 -21.94 7.07
N GLU A 27 -3.04 -22.34 7.69
CA GLU A 27 -4.22 -21.49 7.82
C GLU A 27 -4.09 -20.53 9.02
N ILE A 28 -4.80 -19.41 8.98
CA ILE A 28 -4.80 -18.45 10.09
C ILE A 28 -5.67 -18.99 11.22
N ASN A 29 -5.05 -19.28 12.36
CA ASN A 29 -5.76 -19.53 13.61
C ASN A 29 -6.05 -18.19 14.28
N CYS A 30 -7.18 -17.59 13.89
CA CYS A 30 -7.59 -16.31 14.46
C CYS A 30 -8.17 -16.50 15.87
N ARG A 31 -7.54 -15.88 16.86
CA ARG A 31 -7.97 -15.89 18.26
C ARG A 31 -8.89 -14.72 18.58
N TYR A 32 -8.67 -13.58 17.94
CA TYR A 32 -9.48 -12.39 18.09
C TYR A 32 -9.53 -11.58 16.80
N SER A 33 -10.72 -11.13 16.46
CA SER A 33 -10.99 -10.34 15.27
C SER A 33 -11.61 -9.00 15.64
N ALA A 34 -11.44 -8.01 14.78
CA ALA A 34 -11.99 -6.68 14.92
C ALA A 34 -12.72 -6.26 13.63
N PHE A 35 -13.74 -5.43 13.78
CA PHE A 35 -14.47 -4.86 12.65
C PHE A 35 -13.81 -3.55 12.18
N SER A 36 -13.68 -3.38 10.87
CA SER A 36 -13.44 -2.08 10.27
C SER A 36 -14.67 -1.16 10.43
N SER A 37 -14.44 0.15 10.42
CA SER A 37 -15.51 1.16 10.52
C SER A 37 -16.35 1.25 9.24
N ASP A 38 -17.40 2.09 9.27
CA ASP A 38 -18.22 2.43 8.09
C ASP A 38 -17.42 3.18 7.01
N ASN A 39 -16.38 3.91 7.41
CA ASN A 39 -15.57 4.76 6.54
C ASN A 39 -14.16 4.21 6.47
N VAL A 40 -13.91 3.34 5.50
CA VAL A 40 -12.59 2.76 5.28
C VAL A 40 -11.82 3.50 4.21
N ASN A 41 -10.51 3.62 4.41
CA ASN A 41 -9.56 4.17 3.46
C ASN A 41 -8.22 3.43 3.60
N TYR A 42 -7.19 3.86 2.87
CA TYR A 42 -5.91 3.17 2.85
C TYR A 42 -5.19 3.14 4.23
N TYR A 43 -5.53 4.03 5.17
CA TYR A 43 -5.01 4.01 6.54
C TYR A 43 -5.72 3.01 7.46
N THR A 44 -6.88 2.48 7.08
CA THR A 44 -7.70 1.66 7.99
C THR A 44 -6.96 0.42 8.50
N CYS A 45 -6.09 -0.20 7.69
CA CYS A 45 -5.27 -1.32 8.14
C CYS A 45 -4.24 -0.89 9.20
N THR A 46 -3.62 0.28 9.03
CA THR A 46 -2.69 0.86 10.02
C THR A 46 -3.42 1.24 11.31
N GLU A 47 -4.58 1.88 11.21
CA GLU A 47 -5.39 2.21 12.38
C GLU A 47 -5.81 0.97 13.17
N LEU A 48 -6.23 -0.11 12.47
CA LEU A 48 -6.53 -1.39 13.10
C LEU A 48 -5.28 -2.01 13.73
N ALA A 49 -4.12 -1.97 13.06
CA ALA A 49 -2.89 -2.51 13.61
C ALA A 49 -2.45 -1.76 14.89
N GLU A 50 -2.45 -0.43 14.86
CA GLU A 50 -2.10 0.43 15.99
C GLU A 50 -3.07 0.26 17.16
N TRP A 51 -4.37 0.22 16.89
CA TRP A 51 -5.41 0.06 17.93
C TRP A 51 -5.25 -1.23 18.72
N TYR A 52 -4.81 -2.30 18.04
CA TYR A 52 -4.61 -3.62 18.64
C TYR A 52 -3.14 -3.92 18.99
N TYR A 53 -2.27 -2.91 18.93
CA TYR A 53 -0.85 -3.00 19.30
C TYR A 53 -0.09 -4.11 18.56
N ILE A 54 -0.39 -4.32 17.28
CA ILE A 54 0.35 -5.21 16.38
C ILE A 54 1.06 -4.41 15.29
N THR A 55 2.08 -4.98 14.66
CA THR A 55 2.72 -4.33 13.51
C THR A 55 1.82 -4.41 12.27
N ILE A 56 1.98 -3.47 11.34
CA ILE A 56 1.25 -3.51 10.07
C ILE A 56 1.61 -4.77 9.26
N GLU A 57 2.86 -5.25 9.37
CA GLU A 57 3.28 -6.51 8.77
C GLU A 57 2.54 -7.72 9.38
N ASP A 58 2.36 -7.76 10.71
CA ASP A 58 1.62 -8.82 11.39
C ASP A 58 0.14 -8.81 10.98
N PHE A 59 -0.47 -7.62 10.84
CA PHE A 59 -1.85 -7.48 10.37
C PHE A 59 -2.03 -8.11 8.98
N PHE A 60 -1.12 -7.86 8.04
CA PHE A 60 -1.17 -8.47 6.70
C PHE A 60 -0.89 -9.97 6.73
N GLN A 61 -0.04 -10.47 7.64
CA GLN A 61 0.16 -11.91 7.81
C GLN A 61 -1.10 -12.60 8.32
N LEU A 62 -1.84 -11.99 9.26
CA LEU A 62 -3.08 -12.52 9.79
C LEU A 62 -4.25 -12.39 8.80
N ASN A 63 -4.15 -11.51 7.81
CA ASN A 63 -5.20 -11.26 6.80
C ASN A 63 -4.61 -11.32 5.39
N PRO A 64 -4.16 -12.49 4.90
CA PRO A 64 -3.39 -12.61 3.66
C PRO A 64 -4.18 -12.29 2.38
N THR A 65 -5.51 -12.11 2.49
CA THR A 65 -6.37 -11.66 1.39
C THR A 65 -6.38 -10.13 1.25
N ILE A 66 -5.83 -9.39 2.21
CA ILE A 66 -5.70 -7.93 2.16
C ILE A 66 -4.42 -7.54 1.43
N ASP A 67 -4.56 -6.59 0.51
CA ASP A 67 -3.44 -6.02 -0.23
C ASP A 67 -2.55 -5.21 0.71
N LYS A 68 -1.22 -5.22 0.48
CA LYS A 68 -0.27 -4.47 1.31
C LYS A 68 -0.49 -2.95 1.29
N GLU A 69 -1.13 -2.44 0.23
CA GLU A 69 -1.54 -1.04 0.12
C GLU A 69 -2.89 -0.75 0.81
N CYS A 70 -3.48 -1.75 1.49
CA CYS A 70 -4.79 -1.70 2.14
C CYS A 70 -5.94 -1.31 1.19
N SER A 71 -5.78 -1.48 -0.12
CA SER A 71 -6.74 -1.01 -1.13
C SER A 71 -8.07 -1.75 -1.16
N ASN A 72 -8.08 -3.00 -0.69
CA ASN A 72 -9.24 -3.89 -0.73
C ASN A 72 -9.89 -4.12 0.64
N VAL A 73 -9.53 -3.30 1.64
CA VAL A 73 -10.24 -3.25 2.92
C VAL A 73 -11.70 -2.85 2.68
N LYS A 74 -12.63 -3.51 3.38
CA LYS A 74 -14.07 -3.30 3.24
C LYS A 74 -14.63 -2.70 4.53
N PRO A 75 -15.65 -1.85 4.47
CA PRO A 75 -16.32 -1.35 5.66
C PRO A 75 -17.08 -2.46 6.38
N ASN A 76 -17.24 -2.34 7.70
CA ASN A 76 -17.97 -3.29 8.56
C ASN A 76 -17.57 -4.75 8.35
N THR A 77 -16.30 -4.99 8.07
CA THR A 77 -15.76 -6.33 7.77
C THR A 77 -14.82 -6.74 8.87
N GLU A 78 -14.88 -8.01 9.25
CA GLU A 78 -14.09 -8.59 10.32
C GLU A 78 -12.69 -8.97 9.82
N TYR A 79 -11.67 -8.54 10.55
CA TYR A 79 -10.25 -8.79 10.28
C TYR A 79 -9.58 -9.37 11.52
N CYS A 80 -8.67 -10.32 11.31
CA CYS A 80 -7.94 -10.94 12.40
C CYS A 80 -6.87 -9.98 12.94
N VAL A 81 -6.95 -9.63 14.22
CA VAL A 81 -5.99 -8.71 14.87
C VAL A 81 -5.22 -9.39 16.00
N GLN A 82 -5.58 -10.62 16.36
CA GLN A 82 -4.78 -11.47 17.23
C GLN A 82 -4.92 -12.93 16.78
N GLY A 83 -3.80 -13.55 16.45
CA GLY A 83 -3.78 -14.92 15.96
C GLY A 83 -2.38 -15.34 15.59
N PHE A 84 -2.27 -16.45 14.89
CA PHE A 84 -1.01 -16.93 14.33
C PHE A 84 -1.31 -17.84 13.14
N VAL A 85 -0.34 -17.95 12.22
CA VAL A 85 -0.39 -18.98 11.18
C VAL A 85 -0.24 -20.33 11.89
N GLN A 86 -1.23 -21.20 11.73
CA GLN A 86 -1.23 -22.50 12.36
C GLN A 86 0.02 -23.27 11.93
N PRO A 87 0.93 -23.61 12.86
CA PRO A 87 2.13 -24.33 12.51
C PRO A 87 1.79 -25.78 12.17
N ILE A 88 2.66 -26.44 11.42
CA ILE A 88 2.60 -27.90 11.26
C ILE A 88 2.81 -28.52 12.65
N LEU A 89 1.87 -29.29 13.16
CA LEU A 89 2.02 -29.95 14.46
C LEU A 89 2.76 -31.28 14.28
N SER A 90 3.76 -31.51 15.13
CA SER A 90 4.53 -32.75 15.17
C SER A 90 3.70 -33.90 15.70
N THR A 91 3.56 -34.97 14.93
CA THR A 91 2.85 -36.19 15.35
C THR A 91 3.78 -37.31 15.78
N ASN A 92 5.09 -37.17 15.53
CA ASN A 92 6.12 -38.18 15.81
C ASN A 92 7.18 -37.68 16.81
N GLY A 93 6.96 -36.52 17.43
CA GLY A 93 7.88 -35.89 18.36
C GLY A 93 9.12 -35.26 17.71
N LEU A 94 9.16 -35.14 16.37
CA LEU A 94 10.22 -34.42 15.64
C LEU A 94 9.75 -33.02 15.24
N CYS A 95 10.62 -32.03 15.37
CA CYS A 95 10.28 -30.62 15.18
C CYS A 95 11.43 -29.84 14.54
N GLY A 96 11.16 -28.59 14.15
CA GLY A 96 12.15 -27.66 13.63
C GLY A 96 12.45 -27.80 12.13
N PRO A 97 13.48 -27.11 11.61
CA PRO A 97 13.71 -26.92 10.17
C PRO A 97 13.88 -28.21 9.39
N ASN A 98 14.54 -29.19 10.01
CA ASN A 98 14.83 -30.48 9.38
C ASN A 98 13.59 -31.38 9.29
N ASN A 99 12.48 -31.00 9.92
CA ASN A 99 11.24 -31.76 9.98
C ASN A 99 10.06 -30.93 9.44
N GLY A 100 10.31 -30.19 8.35
CA GLY A 100 9.29 -29.37 7.69
C GLY A 100 8.82 -28.18 8.54
N ASN A 101 9.67 -27.67 9.45
CA ASN A 101 9.29 -26.65 10.43
C ASN A 101 8.12 -27.06 11.35
N ALA A 102 7.96 -28.36 11.61
CA ALA A 102 6.97 -28.84 12.57
C ALA A 102 7.20 -28.26 13.97
N SER A 103 6.14 -27.82 14.62
CA SER A 103 6.07 -27.35 16.00
C SER A 103 5.48 -28.42 16.90
N CYS A 104 5.84 -28.42 18.17
CA CYS A 104 5.42 -29.46 19.08
C CYS A 104 3.98 -29.28 19.59
N ILE A 105 3.35 -30.39 19.98
CA ILE A 105 1.99 -30.37 20.55
C ILE A 105 2.07 -29.87 22.00
N GLU A 106 1.30 -28.85 22.33
CA GLU A 106 1.40 -28.10 23.60
C GLU A 106 1.02 -28.92 24.84
N ASP A 107 0.31 -30.04 24.69
CA ASP A 107 -0.28 -30.75 25.82
C ASP A 107 0.71 -31.64 26.62
N ASP A 108 1.88 -32.00 26.05
CA ASP A 108 2.87 -32.85 26.75
C ASP A 108 4.36 -32.53 26.46
N LEU A 109 4.70 -31.90 25.33
CA LEU A 109 6.09 -31.59 24.95
C LEU A 109 6.11 -30.23 24.28
N ALA A 110 6.08 -29.15 25.05
CA ALA A 110 5.74 -27.83 24.53
C ALA A 110 6.88 -27.15 23.74
N CYS A 111 8.12 -27.68 23.80
CA CYS A 111 9.30 -27.01 23.25
C CYS A 111 10.00 -27.87 22.20
N CYS A 112 10.35 -27.25 21.08
CA CYS A 112 11.19 -27.87 20.08
C CYS A 112 12.66 -27.67 20.42
N ASN A 113 13.40 -28.75 20.65
CA ASN A 113 14.83 -28.69 20.90
C ASN A 113 15.61 -28.45 19.59
N ALA A 114 16.36 -27.36 19.54
CA ALA A 114 17.10 -26.86 18.39
C ALA A 114 18.32 -27.72 18.00
N GLU A 115 18.82 -28.54 18.92
CA GLU A 115 19.98 -29.42 18.72
C GLU A 115 19.56 -30.81 18.26
N THR A 116 18.52 -31.37 18.91
CA THR A 116 18.06 -32.73 18.63
C THR A 116 16.94 -32.79 17.59
N GLY A 117 16.27 -31.66 17.32
CA GLY A 117 15.08 -31.60 16.47
C GLY A 117 13.91 -32.40 17.05
N LYS A 118 13.85 -32.55 18.37
CA LYS A 118 12.83 -33.31 19.09
C LYS A 118 12.01 -32.43 20.01
N CYS A 119 10.74 -32.79 20.16
CA CYS A 119 9.86 -32.18 21.14
C CYS A 119 10.25 -32.61 22.55
N GLY A 120 10.27 -31.67 23.47
CA GLY A 120 10.75 -31.82 24.84
C GLY A 120 10.17 -30.78 25.78
N ASN A 121 10.45 -30.95 27.07
CA ASN A 121 10.20 -29.98 28.13
C ASN A 121 11.52 -29.64 28.86
N GLY A 122 11.44 -28.77 29.87
CA GLY A 122 12.57 -28.48 30.76
C GLY A 122 13.76 -27.89 30.00
N ASP A 123 14.85 -28.64 29.90
CA ASP A 123 16.06 -28.22 29.19
C ASP A 123 15.81 -27.87 27.72
N SER A 124 14.83 -28.53 27.09
CA SER A 124 14.43 -28.22 25.70
C SER A 124 13.76 -26.85 25.56
N CYS A 125 13.30 -26.25 26.67
CA CYS A 125 12.67 -24.94 26.74
C CYS A 125 13.64 -23.82 27.16
N LEU A 126 14.89 -24.14 27.51
CA LEU A 126 15.86 -23.15 27.97
C LEU A 126 16.34 -22.25 26.81
N PRO A 127 16.74 -21.00 27.10
CA PRO A 127 17.27 -20.06 26.11
C PRO A 127 18.34 -20.69 25.19
N GLY A 128 17.95 -20.79 23.92
CA GLY A 128 18.72 -21.29 22.79
C GLY A 128 18.96 -22.79 22.69
N THR A 129 18.49 -23.58 23.64
CA THR A 129 18.16 -24.98 23.37
C THR A 129 16.81 -25.06 22.68
N CYS A 130 15.90 -24.12 22.99
CA CYS A 130 14.58 -24.05 22.39
C CYS A 130 14.60 -23.33 21.03
N TYR A 131 14.08 -23.99 19.98
CA TYR A 131 13.91 -23.47 18.63
C TYR A 131 12.51 -22.86 18.41
N SER A 132 11.46 -23.49 18.93
CA SER A 132 10.07 -23.05 18.79
C SER A 132 9.19 -23.68 19.87
N GLY A 133 7.96 -23.19 20.04
CA GLY A 133 7.04 -23.63 21.10
C GLY A 133 7.13 -22.77 22.36
N ALA A 134 6.89 -23.33 23.55
CA ALA A 134 6.85 -22.62 24.83
C ALA A 134 8.24 -22.31 25.41
N CYS A 135 9.13 -21.74 24.59
CA CYS A 135 10.48 -21.39 25.00
C CYS A 135 10.46 -20.34 26.12
N LEU A 136 11.28 -20.53 27.17
CA LEU A 136 11.45 -19.53 28.22
C LEU A 136 12.11 -18.26 27.65
N GLY A 137 11.40 -17.13 27.73
CA GLY A 137 11.83 -15.86 27.15
C GLY A 137 11.37 -15.61 25.70
N PHE A 138 10.44 -16.42 25.18
CA PHE A 138 9.75 -16.20 23.90
C PHE A 138 8.32 -15.70 24.12
N PRO A 139 7.74 -14.87 23.24
CA PRO A 139 8.34 -14.18 22.08
C PRO A 139 9.00 -12.85 22.45
N SER A 140 9.81 -12.31 21.54
CA SER A 140 10.42 -10.95 21.48
C SER A 140 11.87 -10.74 21.95
N GLU A 141 12.48 -11.61 22.74
CA GLU A 141 13.82 -11.31 23.29
C GLU A 141 15.01 -12.11 22.73
N TYR A 142 14.84 -13.28 22.11
CA TYR A 142 15.97 -14.15 21.70
C TYR A 142 15.96 -14.52 20.21
N SER A 143 17.16 -14.60 19.62
CA SER A 143 17.41 -14.90 18.21
C SER A 143 17.06 -16.34 17.84
N MET A 144 16.34 -16.51 16.72
CA MET A 144 15.87 -17.80 16.20
C MET A 144 16.69 -18.29 14.99
N ASP A 145 17.36 -17.36 14.31
CA ASP A 145 18.07 -17.55 13.04
C ASP A 145 19.57 -17.19 13.13
N GLY A 146 20.06 -16.89 14.33
CA GLY A 146 21.44 -16.50 14.58
C GLY A 146 21.70 -15.00 14.36
N ASN A 147 20.69 -14.20 14.06
CA ASN A 147 20.79 -12.74 13.99
C ASN A 147 20.42 -12.10 15.35
N CYS A 148 21.29 -11.28 15.92
CA CYS A 148 21.03 -10.62 17.20
C CYS A 148 21.44 -9.13 17.24
N GLY A 149 21.06 -8.48 18.33
CA GLY A 149 21.39 -7.13 18.75
C GLY A 149 20.69 -6.01 18.01
N THR A 150 21.25 -4.80 18.04
CA THR A 150 20.57 -3.56 17.61
C THR A 150 20.16 -3.58 16.14
N GLN A 151 20.90 -4.32 15.31
CA GLN A 151 20.62 -4.53 13.89
C GLN A 151 19.36 -5.39 13.68
N ASN A 152 18.95 -6.17 14.68
CA ASN A 152 17.87 -7.14 14.62
C ASN A 152 16.90 -6.94 15.80
N LYS A 153 16.37 -5.72 15.96
CA LYS A 153 15.37 -5.36 16.98
C LYS A 153 15.76 -5.67 18.43
N GLY A 154 17.07 -5.71 18.73
CA GLY A 154 17.57 -5.96 20.09
C GLY A 154 17.53 -7.43 20.52
N LEU A 155 17.33 -8.37 19.60
CA LEU A 155 17.30 -9.81 19.91
C LEU A 155 18.59 -10.25 20.62
N LYS A 156 18.48 -11.04 21.67
CA LYS A 156 19.58 -11.61 22.45
C LYS A 156 19.99 -12.95 21.85
N CYS A 157 21.24 -13.36 22.06
CA CYS A 157 21.74 -14.65 21.58
C CYS A 157 21.68 -15.68 22.73
N GLY A 158 21.44 -16.94 22.42
CA GLY A 158 21.37 -18.02 23.41
C GLY A 158 21.58 -19.39 22.78
N GLY A 159 21.94 -20.38 23.64
CA GLY A 159 22.11 -21.80 23.33
C GLY A 159 22.88 -22.10 22.03
N LYS A 160 22.29 -22.79 21.04
CA LYS A 160 23.05 -23.24 19.84
C LYS A 160 23.66 -22.11 19.02
N TRP A 161 23.04 -20.93 19.10
CA TRP A 161 23.51 -19.76 18.39
C TRP A 161 24.67 -19.09 19.13
N GLY A 162 24.92 -19.46 20.39
CA GLY A 162 25.99 -18.94 21.21
C GLY A 162 25.55 -17.79 22.13
N SER A 163 26.36 -17.54 23.15
CA SER A 163 26.02 -16.65 24.27
C SER A 163 26.32 -15.18 24.02
N CYS A 164 26.92 -14.84 22.86
CA CYS A 164 27.40 -13.50 22.55
C CYS A 164 26.82 -13.00 21.24
N CYS A 165 26.40 -11.73 21.24
CA CYS A 165 26.07 -10.99 20.04
C CYS A 165 27.32 -10.30 19.55
N SER A 166 27.81 -10.69 18.38
CA SER A 166 28.86 -9.91 17.74
C SER A 166 28.35 -8.52 17.34
N VAL A 167 29.27 -7.57 17.19
CA VAL A 167 29.01 -6.24 16.61
C VAL A 167 28.48 -6.30 15.17
N ALA A 168 28.66 -7.45 14.50
CA ALA A 168 28.09 -7.72 13.18
C ALA A 168 26.62 -8.21 13.24
N GLY A 169 26.02 -8.26 14.43
CA GLY A 169 24.65 -8.71 14.63
C GLY A 169 24.47 -10.21 14.45
N LYS A 170 25.51 -11.01 14.70
CA LYS A 170 25.47 -12.48 14.65
C LYS A 170 25.71 -13.10 16.02
N CYS A 171 24.91 -14.10 16.35
CA CYS A 171 25.11 -14.93 17.52
C CYS A 171 26.34 -15.82 17.34
N GLY A 172 27.13 -15.98 18.41
CA GLY A 172 28.16 -17.03 18.46
C GLY A 172 28.79 -17.17 19.83
N THR A 173 29.77 -18.07 19.90
CA THR A 173 30.60 -18.33 21.08
C THR A 173 32.08 -18.21 20.70
N GLY A 174 32.94 -17.87 21.66
CA GLY A 174 34.39 -17.75 21.46
C GLY A 174 34.83 -16.34 21.06
N GLU A 175 36.14 -16.13 20.95
CA GLU A 175 36.76 -14.80 20.84
C GLU A 175 36.26 -13.97 19.64
N ALA A 176 35.90 -14.62 18.53
CA ALA A 176 35.36 -13.93 17.36
C ALA A 176 33.99 -13.25 17.61
N PHE A 177 33.23 -13.73 18.58
CA PHE A 177 31.88 -13.24 18.92
C PHE A 177 31.83 -12.57 20.29
N CYS A 178 32.50 -13.16 21.27
CA CYS A 178 32.55 -12.70 22.65
C CYS A 178 33.73 -11.76 22.92
N GLY A 179 34.71 -11.66 22.02
CA GLY A 179 35.93 -10.89 22.27
C GLY A 179 35.71 -9.39 22.45
N VAL A 180 36.74 -8.75 22.98
CA VAL A 180 36.79 -7.32 23.25
C VAL A 180 36.55 -6.54 21.95
N ASN A 181 35.63 -5.57 21.99
CA ASN A 181 35.20 -4.79 20.82
C ASN A 181 34.60 -5.64 19.66
N LYS A 182 34.37 -6.93 19.88
CA LYS A 182 33.70 -7.83 18.93
C LYS A 182 32.31 -8.19 19.39
N CYS A 183 32.03 -8.08 20.69
CA CYS A 183 30.76 -8.41 21.31
C CYS A 183 30.00 -7.14 21.72
N GLN A 184 28.70 -7.05 21.39
CA GLN A 184 27.82 -5.93 21.76
C GLN A 184 26.78 -6.28 22.83
N SER A 185 26.46 -7.57 23.01
CA SER A 185 25.57 -8.03 24.09
C SER A 185 25.79 -9.52 24.37
N GLY A 186 25.35 -9.99 25.54
CA GLY A 186 25.58 -11.36 25.99
C GLY A 186 26.87 -11.50 26.82
N ASN A 187 27.55 -12.64 26.74
CA ASN A 187 28.70 -12.95 27.59
C ASN A 187 30.04 -12.40 27.03
N CYS A 188 30.09 -11.09 26.83
CA CYS A 188 31.24 -10.41 26.25
C CYS A 188 32.47 -10.45 27.17
N THR A 189 33.63 -10.79 26.62
CA THR A 189 34.94 -10.60 27.22
C THR A 189 35.23 -9.11 27.35
N LEU A 190 35.17 -8.61 28.57
CA LEU A 190 35.64 -7.27 28.93
C LEU A 190 37.12 -7.38 29.31
N ILE A 191 37.98 -6.49 28.80
CA ILE A 191 39.32 -6.34 29.38
C ILE A 191 39.14 -5.66 30.72
N ILE A 192 39.14 -6.46 31.78
CA ILE A 192 39.58 -5.99 33.08
C ILE A 192 41.11 -6.13 33.02
N PRO A 193 41.92 -5.06 33.17
CA PRO A 193 43.37 -5.20 33.19
C PRO A 193 43.75 -6.19 34.30
N ASP A 194 44.33 -7.32 33.90
CA ASP A 194 44.72 -8.42 34.76
C ASP A 194 45.98 -8.04 35.55
N TRP A 195 45.84 -7.91 36.86
CA TRP A 195 46.92 -8.08 37.83
C TRP A 195 46.67 -9.46 38.45
N SER A 196 47.48 -10.45 38.06
CA SER A 196 47.58 -11.70 38.77
C SER A 196 48.78 -11.61 39.71
N GLU A 197 48.57 -11.19 40.96
CA GLU A 197 49.28 -11.83 42.07
C GLU A 197 48.48 -11.74 43.37
N THR A 198 48.46 -12.90 44.02
CA THR A 198 47.92 -13.27 45.33
C THR A 198 47.88 -12.11 46.35
N THR A 199 46.70 -11.79 46.90
CA THR A 199 46.53 -11.48 48.34
C THR A 199 45.05 -11.29 48.69
N THR A 200 44.66 -11.96 49.77
CA THR A 200 43.38 -11.87 50.46
C THR A 200 43.16 -10.44 50.99
N SER A 201 42.16 -9.69 50.50
CA SER A 201 41.61 -8.57 51.28
C SER A 201 40.24 -8.06 50.83
N LYS A 202 39.29 -8.18 51.76
CA LYS A 202 38.22 -7.26 52.19
C LYS A 202 37.72 -6.17 51.21
N PRO A 203 36.40 -6.02 51.00
CA PRO A 203 35.83 -5.05 50.06
C PRO A 203 36.11 -3.60 50.51
N VAL A 204 36.67 -2.81 49.59
CA VAL A 204 36.84 -1.35 49.72
C VAL A 204 35.68 -0.67 48.99
N ALA A 205 35.09 0.33 49.66
CA ALA A 205 33.98 1.11 49.14
C ALA A 205 34.38 1.89 47.87
N VAL A 206 33.52 1.82 46.85
CA VAL A 206 33.63 2.60 45.62
C VAL A 206 33.52 4.10 45.94
N PRO A 207 34.46 4.95 45.52
CA PRO A 207 34.40 6.38 45.78
C PRO A 207 33.21 7.00 45.04
N THR A 208 32.44 7.81 45.77
CA THR A 208 31.29 8.54 45.24
C THR A 208 31.75 9.52 44.14
N PRO A 209 31.19 9.45 42.92
CA PRO A 209 31.57 10.33 41.83
C PRO A 209 31.32 11.79 42.20
N THR A 210 32.33 12.63 41.97
CA THR A 210 32.30 14.06 42.30
C THR A 210 31.57 14.83 41.20
N PRO A 211 30.85 15.92 41.54
CA PRO A 211 30.19 16.74 40.54
C PRO A 211 31.16 17.28 39.49
N GLY A 212 30.82 17.15 38.20
CA GLY A 212 31.71 17.52 37.09
C GLY A 212 32.53 16.37 36.47
N SER A 213 32.47 15.17 37.03
CA SER A 213 33.11 13.97 36.45
C SER A 213 32.39 13.47 35.19
N ILE A 214 33.07 12.62 34.41
CA ILE A 214 32.47 11.91 33.27
C ILE A 214 31.32 11.05 33.81
N SER A 215 30.17 11.11 33.14
CA SER A 215 28.94 10.47 33.58
C SER A 215 29.14 8.97 33.85
N PRO A 216 28.95 8.50 35.10
CA PRO A 216 29.11 7.10 35.47
C PRO A 216 27.87 6.26 35.17
N ASP A 217 26.70 6.88 35.04
CA ASP A 217 25.39 6.24 34.93
C ASP A 217 24.57 6.71 33.73
N GLY A 218 25.15 7.55 32.87
CA GLY A 218 24.49 8.15 31.71
C GLY A 218 23.70 9.41 32.03
N SER A 219 23.60 9.85 33.29
CA SER A 219 23.00 11.15 33.64
C SER A 219 23.99 12.29 33.43
N CYS A 220 23.50 13.47 33.03
CA CYS A 220 24.32 14.65 32.77
C CYS A 220 23.61 15.95 33.13
N GLY A 221 24.41 16.99 33.41
CA GLY A 221 23.87 18.26 33.91
C GLY A 221 23.22 18.14 35.30
N GLY A 222 22.21 18.96 35.55
CA GLY A 222 21.50 18.99 36.84
C GLY A 222 22.37 19.32 38.06
N ALA A 223 22.00 18.80 39.24
CA ALA A 223 22.73 19.05 40.50
C ALA A 223 24.12 18.39 40.53
N ASN A 224 24.29 17.26 39.82
CA ASN A 224 25.52 16.49 39.78
C ASN A 224 26.52 17.02 38.75
N LYS A 225 26.09 17.85 37.79
CA LYS A 225 26.95 18.47 36.76
C LYS A 225 27.81 17.47 35.98
N PHE A 226 27.35 16.23 35.81
CA PHE A 226 28.10 15.21 35.10
C PHE A 226 28.25 15.56 33.61
N MET A 227 29.39 15.15 33.05
CA MET A 227 29.82 15.45 31.67
C MET A 227 29.67 14.22 30.78
N CYS A 228 29.10 14.38 29.59
CA CYS A 228 28.95 13.30 28.61
C CYS A 228 30.19 13.10 27.72
N LYS A 229 31.00 14.14 27.54
CA LYS A 229 32.19 14.09 26.69
C LYS A 229 33.19 13.04 27.19
N GLY A 230 33.37 11.97 26.43
CA GLY A 230 34.20 10.81 26.77
C GLY A 230 33.47 9.72 27.57
N SER A 231 32.15 9.81 27.75
CA SER A 231 31.35 8.75 28.37
C SER A 231 31.03 7.64 27.38
N THR A 232 30.84 6.41 27.87
CA THR A 232 30.40 5.27 27.04
C THR A 232 28.95 5.37 26.57
N PHE A 233 28.18 6.29 27.16
CA PHE A 233 26.77 6.52 26.82
C PHE A 233 26.62 7.47 25.63
N GLY A 234 27.68 8.18 25.26
CA GLY A 234 27.70 9.17 24.19
C GLY A 234 28.12 10.55 24.67
N ASP A 235 28.54 11.39 23.74
CA ASP A 235 29.17 12.68 24.03
C ASP A 235 28.19 13.83 24.24
N CYS A 236 26.92 13.66 23.88
CA CYS A 236 25.92 14.71 23.89
C CYS A 236 25.04 14.62 25.14
N CYS A 237 24.83 15.73 25.84
CA CYS A 237 23.94 15.79 26.99
C CYS A 237 22.57 16.34 26.53
N SER A 238 21.53 15.51 26.52
CA SER A 238 20.18 15.93 26.11
C SER A 238 19.57 16.96 27.07
N SER A 239 18.51 17.64 26.63
CA SER A 239 17.71 18.54 27.49
C SER A 239 17.14 17.84 28.73
N SER A 240 16.90 16.53 28.62
CA SER A 240 16.41 15.67 29.71
C SER A 240 17.50 15.27 30.71
N GLY A 241 18.76 15.65 30.48
CA GLY A 241 19.87 15.34 31.37
C GLY A 241 20.42 13.93 31.22
N PHE A 242 20.45 13.40 29.99
CA PHE A 242 21.04 12.10 29.68
C PHE A 242 22.05 12.15 28.54
N CYS A 243 23.11 11.36 28.66
CA CYS A 243 24.15 11.21 27.65
C CYS A 243 23.69 10.31 26.51
N GLY A 244 24.00 10.71 25.27
CA GLY A 244 23.68 9.95 24.07
C GLY A 244 24.47 10.40 22.84
N THR A 245 24.29 9.67 21.74
CA THR A 245 24.90 9.99 20.43
C THR A 245 23.87 10.27 19.35
N THR A 246 22.57 10.08 19.62
CA THR A 246 21.53 10.28 18.61
C THR A 246 21.25 11.76 18.39
N THR A 247 20.65 12.08 17.25
CA THR A 247 20.24 13.44 16.89
C THR A 247 19.44 14.10 18.02
N ALA A 248 18.51 13.38 18.66
CA ALA A 248 17.74 13.90 19.79
C ALA A 248 18.59 14.30 21.02
N HIS A 249 19.76 13.66 21.23
CA HIS A 249 20.67 14.01 22.33
C HIS A 249 21.61 15.16 21.96
N CYS A 250 22.00 15.25 20.69
CA CYS A 250 23.03 16.16 20.22
C CYS A 250 22.50 17.49 19.65
N THR A 251 21.19 17.62 19.46
CA THR A 251 20.61 18.78 18.76
C THR A 251 19.84 19.72 19.70
N ALA A 252 18.70 20.28 19.30
CA ALA A 252 18.02 21.31 20.08
C ALA A 252 17.72 20.84 21.52
N GLY A 253 18.06 21.70 22.48
CA GLY A 253 17.99 21.39 23.91
C GLY A 253 19.21 20.65 24.48
N CYS A 254 20.17 20.24 23.64
CA CYS A 254 21.45 19.70 24.10
C CYS A 254 22.17 20.72 25.00
N GLN A 255 22.56 20.26 26.19
CA GLN A 255 23.22 21.07 27.20
C GLN A 255 24.72 21.17 26.91
N ALA A 256 25.11 22.17 26.12
CA ALA A 256 26.50 22.37 25.69
C ALA A 256 27.52 22.53 26.84
N ALA A 257 27.07 22.91 28.04
CA ALA A 257 27.91 22.95 29.23
C ALA A 257 28.34 21.55 29.72
N PHE A 258 27.60 20.50 29.35
CA PHE A 258 27.77 19.13 29.84
C PHE A 258 27.95 18.09 28.72
N GLY A 259 27.99 18.50 27.45
CA GLY A 259 28.18 17.61 26.30
C GLY A 259 28.52 18.34 25.00
N THR A 260 28.72 17.58 23.92
CA THR A 260 29.14 18.07 22.61
C THR A 260 27.94 18.15 21.66
N CYS A 261 27.37 19.35 21.46
CA CYS A 261 26.16 19.52 20.66
C CYS A 261 26.49 19.83 19.19
N THR A 262 25.72 19.25 18.25
CA THR A 262 25.97 19.34 16.80
C THR A 262 25.09 20.35 16.07
N SER A 263 23.91 20.72 16.62
CA SER A 263 23.10 21.85 16.12
C SER A 263 22.04 22.22 17.16
N THR A 264 22.19 23.34 17.87
CA THR A 264 21.24 23.76 18.93
C THR A 264 19.90 24.25 18.40
N ASP A 265 19.78 24.37 17.08
CA ASP A 265 18.64 24.91 16.36
C ASP A 265 18.00 23.88 15.43
N LEU A 266 18.45 22.61 15.38
CA LEU A 266 17.80 21.57 14.58
C LEU A 266 16.60 20.98 15.34
N SER A 267 15.45 20.88 14.67
CA SER A 267 14.18 20.45 15.27
C SER A 267 14.27 19.09 15.97
N PRO A 268 13.99 19.01 17.28
CA PRO A 268 14.10 17.77 18.05
C PRO A 268 12.79 16.97 18.11
N ASP A 269 11.66 17.63 17.82
CA ASP A 269 10.29 17.12 18.00
C ASP A 269 9.40 17.33 16.76
N GLY A 270 10.01 17.78 15.65
CA GLY A 270 9.30 18.11 14.43
C GLY A 270 8.67 19.51 14.43
N THR A 271 8.81 20.31 15.49
CA THR A 271 8.37 21.73 15.47
C THR A 271 9.45 22.64 14.88
N CYS A 272 9.04 23.71 14.20
CA CYS A 272 9.95 24.65 13.55
C CYS A 272 9.40 26.08 13.52
N GLY A 273 10.31 27.05 13.38
CA GLY A 273 9.95 28.47 13.42
C GLY A 273 9.37 28.91 14.77
N GLY A 274 8.58 29.99 14.75
CA GLY A 274 7.95 30.56 15.95
C GLY A 274 8.94 31.01 17.05
N THR A 275 8.53 30.88 18.32
CA THR A 275 9.33 31.29 19.49
C THR A 275 10.58 30.43 19.70
N ASN A 276 10.52 29.16 19.30
CA ASN A 276 11.60 28.19 19.49
C ASN A 276 12.72 28.32 18.45
N LYS A 277 12.42 28.90 17.27
CA LYS A 277 13.38 29.16 16.18
C LYS A 277 14.09 27.92 15.64
N TYR A 278 13.49 26.75 15.79
CA TYR A 278 14.05 25.50 15.25
C TYR A 278 13.98 25.46 13.72
N ARG A 279 15.00 24.83 13.12
CA ARG A 279 15.16 24.58 11.69
C ARG A 279 14.92 23.09 11.39
N CYS A 280 14.37 22.81 10.21
CA CYS A 280 14.03 21.46 9.75
C CYS A 280 15.12 20.80 8.91
N GLN A 281 15.99 21.60 8.29
CA GLN A 281 16.99 21.12 7.33
C GLN A 281 18.01 20.17 7.99
N GLY A 282 17.96 18.90 7.62
CA GLY A 282 18.76 17.82 8.21
C GLY A 282 18.08 17.06 9.37
N SER A 283 16.82 17.35 9.66
CA SER A 283 16.04 16.62 10.67
C SER A 283 15.44 15.33 10.10
N SER A 284 15.11 14.37 10.96
CA SER A 284 14.42 13.13 10.55
C SER A 284 12.96 13.34 10.14
N TYR A 285 12.39 14.52 10.43
CA TYR A 285 10.99 14.85 10.15
C TYR A 285 10.80 15.39 8.73
N GLY A 286 11.88 15.83 8.08
CA GLY A 286 11.87 16.46 6.77
C GLY A 286 12.47 17.85 6.81
N ASP A 287 12.81 18.38 5.64
CA ASP A 287 13.63 19.59 5.51
C ASP A 287 12.82 20.90 5.46
N CYS A 288 11.51 20.82 5.25
CA CYS A 288 10.65 21.98 5.04
C CYS A 288 9.95 22.37 6.32
N CYS A 289 9.90 23.67 6.63
CA CYS A 289 9.15 24.18 7.77
C CYS A 289 7.81 24.75 7.29
N SER A 290 6.69 24.11 7.62
CA SER A 290 5.36 24.55 7.19
C SER A 290 4.96 25.89 7.81
N SER A 291 3.93 26.54 7.26
CA SER A 291 3.33 27.74 7.87
C SER A 291 2.82 27.52 9.29
N SER A 292 2.45 26.27 9.59
CA SER A 292 1.95 25.85 10.91
C SER A 292 3.07 25.59 11.92
N GLY A 293 4.34 25.70 11.51
CA GLY A 293 5.50 25.51 12.38
C GLY A 293 5.87 24.06 12.62
N TYR A 294 5.73 23.21 11.59
CA TYR A 294 6.12 21.80 11.64
C TYR A 294 7.03 21.41 10.48
N CYS A 295 8.00 20.53 10.76
CA CYS A 295 8.91 19.94 9.81
C CYS A 295 8.25 18.83 9.00
N GLY A 296 8.50 18.82 7.69
CA GLY A 296 8.01 17.80 6.78
C GLY A 296 8.73 17.82 5.45
N SER A 297 8.41 16.86 4.59
CA SER A 297 8.97 16.75 3.22
C SER A 297 7.91 16.79 2.11
N THR A 298 6.63 16.92 2.46
CA THR A 298 5.52 16.93 1.49
C THR A 298 5.23 18.34 0.98
N SER A 299 4.48 18.42 -0.11
CA SER A 299 3.93 19.66 -0.71
C SER A 299 3.32 20.59 0.36
N ALA A 300 2.54 20.03 1.29
CA ALA A 300 1.91 20.79 2.38
C ALA A 300 2.91 21.49 3.32
N HIS A 301 4.13 20.96 3.45
CA HIS A 301 5.19 21.54 4.28
C HIS A 301 6.15 22.43 3.49
N CYS A 302 6.40 22.07 2.24
CA CYS A 302 7.44 22.69 1.41
C CYS A 302 6.94 23.84 0.54
N SER A 303 5.63 23.95 0.31
CA SER A 303 5.05 24.89 -0.64
C SER A 303 4.50 26.17 0.01
N ALA A 304 3.22 26.51 -0.18
CA ALA A 304 2.63 27.75 0.33
C ALA A 304 2.84 27.94 1.84
N GLY A 305 3.31 29.12 2.21
CA GLY A 305 3.52 29.48 3.61
C GLY A 305 4.70 28.78 4.28
N CYS A 306 5.48 27.97 3.54
CA CYS A 306 6.73 27.41 4.06
C CYS A 306 7.67 28.52 4.55
N GLN A 307 8.18 28.36 5.76
CA GLN A 307 9.04 29.31 6.45
C GLN A 307 10.49 29.07 6.03
N SER A 308 10.93 29.74 4.96
CA SER A 308 12.27 29.58 4.38
C SER A 308 13.44 29.92 5.31
N THR A 309 13.21 30.71 6.36
CA THR A 309 14.20 30.95 7.43
C THR A 309 14.49 29.69 8.25
N PHE A 310 13.54 28.76 8.31
CA PHE A 310 13.56 27.58 9.17
C PHE A 310 13.52 26.26 8.40
N GLY A 311 13.49 26.26 7.08
CA GLY A 311 13.51 25.05 6.27
C GLY A 311 13.72 25.31 4.78
N THR A 312 13.85 24.24 4.00
CA THR A 312 14.06 24.29 2.56
C THR A 312 12.71 24.25 1.84
N CYS A 313 12.22 25.40 1.37
CA CYS A 313 10.94 25.45 0.67
C CYS A 313 11.10 25.08 -0.82
N THR A 314 10.19 24.25 -1.35
CA THR A 314 10.13 23.88 -2.77
C THR A 314 8.86 24.43 -3.41
N GLY A 315 9.05 25.17 -4.51
CA GLY A 315 7.98 25.86 -5.20
C GLY A 315 7.85 27.33 -4.79
N SER A 316 7.41 28.15 -5.74
CA SER A 316 7.04 29.55 -5.50
C SER A 316 6.06 29.58 -4.31
N THR A 317 6.21 30.54 -3.39
CA THR A 317 5.42 30.72 -2.15
C THR A 317 3.92 30.98 -2.40
N SER A 318 3.42 30.63 -3.57
CA SER A 318 2.11 30.86 -4.11
C SER A 318 1.38 29.57 -4.48
N ILE A 319 1.90 28.34 -4.27
CA ILE A 319 1.17 27.11 -4.66
C ILE A 319 0.05 26.78 -3.65
N SER A 320 -1.18 26.60 -4.10
CA SER A 320 -2.39 26.43 -3.28
C SER A 320 -2.28 25.30 -2.23
N PRO A 321 -2.44 25.61 -0.93
CA PRO A 321 -2.38 24.64 0.16
C PRO A 321 -3.71 23.95 0.49
N ASP A 322 -4.84 24.56 0.12
CA ASP A 322 -6.20 24.13 0.49
C ASP A 322 -7.11 23.92 -0.72
N GLY A 323 -6.53 23.96 -1.92
CA GLY A 323 -7.25 23.87 -3.18
C GLY A 323 -7.91 25.17 -3.61
N THR A 324 -7.76 26.29 -2.89
CA THR A 324 -8.22 27.61 -3.35
C THR A 324 -7.16 28.31 -4.21
N CYS A 325 -7.59 29.08 -5.20
CA CYS A 325 -6.70 29.76 -6.15
C CYS A 325 -7.25 31.11 -6.59
N GLY A 326 -6.34 32.01 -6.99
CA GLY A 326 -6.69 33.39 -7.29
C GLY A 326 -7.16 34.18 -6.06
N GLY A 327 -8.06 35.15 -6.27
CA GLY A 327 -8.61 35.99 -5.21
C GLY A 327 -7.58 36.88 -4.50
N THR A 328 -7.89 37.28 -3.26
CA THR A 328 -7.03 38.17 -2.43
C THR A 328 -5.68 37.54 -2.08
N ASN A 329 -5.64 36.21 -1.95
CA ASN A 329 -4.45 35.47 -1.53
C ASN A 329 -3.51 35.10 -2.70
N LYS A 330 -3.98 35.23 -3.94
CA LYS A 330 -3.18 35.04 -5.17
C LYS A 330 -2.50 33.66 -5.28
N TRP A 331 -3.16 32.63 -4.74
CA TRP A 331 -2.69 31.25 -4.81
C TRP A 331 -2.72 30.70 -6.25
N GLN A 332 -1.78 29.82 -6.58
CA GLN A 332 -1.52 29.20 -7.87
C GLN A 332 -1.70 27.69 -7.77
N CYS A 333 -2.25 27.06 -8.79
CA CYS A 333 -2.54 25.62 -8.79
C CYS A 333 -1.42 24.76 -9.35
N LYS A 334 -0.50 25.34 -10.12
CA LYS A 334 0.57 24.60 -10.82
C LYS A 334 1.49 23.90 -9.82
N GLY A 335 1.49 22.57 -9.82
CA GLY A 335 2.23 21.71 -8.89
C GLY A 335 1.50 21.40 -7.58
N SER A 336 0.20 21.72 -7.48
CA SER A 336 -0.63 21.38 -6.33
C SER A 336 -1.23 19.96 -6.45
N GLU A 337 -1.42 19.29 -5.32
CA GLU A 337 -2.09 17.97 -5.25
C GLU A 337 -3.57 18.01 -5.69
N PHE A 338 -4.18 19.20 -5.65
CA PHE A 338 -5.57 19.41 -6.07
C PHE A 338 -5.72 19.50 -7.60
N GLY A 339 -4.62 19.67 -8.34
CA GLY A 339 -4.58 19.83 -9.79
C GLY A 339 -4.07 21.21 -10.23
N ASP A 340 -3.66 21.31 -11.49
CA ASP A 340 -2.88 22.45 -11.99
C ASP A 340 -3.72 23.65 -12.47
N CYS A 341 -5.02 23.48 -12.66
CA CYS A 341 -5.89 24.51 -13.23
C CYS A 341 -6.65 25.28 -12.16
N CYS A 342 -6.73 26.60 -12.29
CA CYS A 342 -7.50 27.44 -11.38
C CYS A 342 -8.85 27.80 -12.01
N SER A 343 -9.94 27.24 -11.51
CA SER A 343 -11.29 27.49 -12.03
C SER A 343 -11.74 28.95 -11.86
N SER A 344 -12.80 29.36 -12.56
CA SER A 344 -13.45 30.67 -12.39
C SER A 344 -13.95 30.91 -10.97
N SER A 345 -14.27 29.83 -10.25
CA SER A 345 -14.75 29.86 -8.87
C SER A 345 -13.62 29.97 -7.85
N GLY A 346 -12.36 30.00 -8.28
CA GLY A 346 -11.21 30.13 -7.39
C GLY A 346 -10.81 28.83 -6.71
N TYR A 347 -10.94 27.70 -7.41
CA TYR A 347 -10.50 26.39 -6.92
C TYR A 347 -9.60 25.66 -7.92
N CYS A 348 -8.58 24.99 -7.38
CA CYS A 348 -7.66 24.13 -8.10
C CYS A 348 -8.31 22.80 -8.50
N GLY A 349 -8.01 22.34 -9.70
CA GLY A 349 -8.52 21.08 -10.23
C GLY A 349 -7.80 20.66 -11.50
N SER A 350 -8.05 19.43 -11.94
CA SER A 350 -7.53 18.88 -13.20
C SER A 350 -8.62 18.54 -14.21
N THR A 351 -9.89 18.75 -13.88
CA THR A 351 -11.01 18.41 -14.79
C THR A 351 -11.25 19.53 -15.81
N THR A 352 -11.93 19.19 -16.90
CA THR A 352 -12.32 20.15 -17.95
C THR A 352 -13.04 21.37 -17.36
N GLY A 353 -13.90 21.19 -16.35
CA GLY A 353 -14.59 22.31 -15.68
C GLY A 353 -13.66 23.28 -14.94
N HIS A 354 -12.46 22.85 -14.53
CA HIS A 354 -11.47 23.69 -13.87
C HIS A 354 -10.48 24.32 -14.86
N CYS A 355 -10.17 23.62 -15.94
CA CYS A 355 -9.14 24.01 -16.89
C CYS A 355 -9.64 24.86 -18.07
N THR A 356 -10.94 24.89 -18.33
CA THR A 356 -11.52 25.51 -19.54
C THR A 356 -12.15 26.89 -19.27
N ALA A 357 -13.41 27.10 -19.63
CA ALA A 357 -14.06 28.40 -19.62
C ALA A 357 -14.00 29.06 -18.23
N GLY A 358 -13.42 30.25 -18.17
CA GLY A 358 -13.26 31.01 -16.94
C GLY A 358 -12.06 30.59 -16.07
N CYS A 359 -11.21 29.66 -16.52
CA CYS A 359 -9.97 29.35 -15.83
C CYS A 359 -9.04 30.57 -15.74
N GLN A 360 -8.49 30.82 -14.55
CA GLN A 360 -7.67 31.98 -14.23
C GLN A 360 -6.20 31.73 -14.61
N THR A 361 -5.78 32.19 -15.79
CA THR A 361 -4.44 31.95 -16.37
C THR A 361 -3.27 32.49 -15.54
N GLY A 362 -3.50 33.48 -14.67
CA GLY A 362 -2.50 33.98 -13.73
C GLY A 362 -2.25 33.06 -12.52
N PHE A 363 -3.14 32.10 -12.30
CA PHE A 363 -3.19 31.27 -11.10
C PHE A 363 -3.27 29.76 -11.41
N GLY A 364 -3.24 29.33 -12.67
CA GLY A 364 -3.22 27.92 -13.04
C GLY A 364 -2.92 27.70 -14.51
N THR A 365 -2.67 26.45 -14.89
CA THR A 365 -2.43 26.05 -16.27
C THR A 365 -3.75 25.85 -17.00
N CYS A 366 -4.32 26.93 -17.52
CA CYS A 366 -5.57 26.85 -18.26
C CYS A 366 -5.34 26.27 -19.66
N THR A 367 -6.18 25.35 -20.06
CA THR A 367 -6.30 24.93 -21.46
C THR A 367 -7.12 26.00 -22.17
N VAL A 368 -6.44 27.05 -22.65
CA VAL A 368 -7.09 28.00 -23.54
C VAL A 368 -7.44 27.27 -24.82
N SER A 369 -8.72 27.26 -25.18
CA SER A 369 -9.14 27.59 -26.54
C SER A 369 -10.63 27.33 -26.69
N ASP A 370 -11.43 28.38 -26.53
CA ASP A 370 -12.79 28.59 -27.05
C ASP A 370 -13.83 27.45 -26.89
N MET A 371 -13.52 26.30 -26.30
CA MET A 371 -14.34 25.10 -26.35
C MET A 371 -15.60 25.29 -25.51
N SER A 372 -16.75 24.97 -26.11
CA SER A 372 -18.08 25.18 -25.52
C SER A 372 -18.24 24.42 -24.19
N PRO A 373 -18.44 25.13 -23.06
CA PRO A 373 -18.61 24.49 -21.75
C PRO A 373 -20.06 24.04 -21.49
N ASP A 374 -21.03 24.64 -22.17
CA ASP A 374 -22.47 24.50 -21.91
C ASP A 374 -23.26 24.06 -23.15
N GLY A 375 -22.55 23.72 -24.23
CA GLY A 375 -23.13 23.37 -25.52
C GLY A 375 -23.53 24.57 -26.35
N THR A 376 -23.31 25.82 -25.92
CA THR A 376 -23.50 27.02 -26.76
C THR A 376 -22.26 27.35 -27.59
N CYS A 377 -22.45 27.90 -28.78
CA CYS A 377 -21.38 28.23 -29.72
C CYS A 377 -21.69 29.48 -30.53
N GLY A 378 -20.65 30.19 -30.95
CA GLY A 378 -20.80 31.48 -31.61
C GLY A 378 -21.35 32.57 -30.67
N GLY A 379 -22.02 33.57 -31.25
CA GLY A 379 -22.57 34.72 -30.52
C GLY A 379 -21.52 35.61 -29.84
N THR A 380 -21.90 36.29 -28.76
CA THR A 380 -21.03 37.22 -28.00
C THR A 380 -19.87 36.50 -27.31
N ASN A 381 -20.06 35.24 -26.93
CA ASN A 381 -19.09 34.43 -26.18
C ASN A 381 -18.04 33.74 -27.07
N LYS A 382 -18.28 33.66 -28.39
CA LYS A 382 -17.36 33.10 -29.40
C LYS A 382 -16.88 31.66 -29.13
N TYR A 383 -17.69 30.86 -28.42
CA TYR A 383 -17.37 29.47 -28.15
C TYR A 383 -17.37 28.61 -29.42
N LYS A 384 -16.54 27.57 -29.43
CA LYS A 384 -16.28 26.60 -30.49
C LYS A 384 -16.68 25.20 -30.03
N CYS A 385 -17.26 24.43 -30.94
CA CYS A 385 -17.76 23.09 -30.64
C CYS A 385 -16.71 21.99 -30.77
N LYS A 386 -15.63 22.25 -31.50
CA LYS A 386 -14.60 21.27 -31.83
C LYS A 386 -13.93 20.72 -30.57
N GLY A 387 -14.09 19.42 -30.33
CA GLY A 387 -13.59 18.68 -29.16
C GLY A 387 -14.51 18.71 -27.94
N SER A 388 -15.70 19.32 -28.03
CA SER A 388 -16.67 19.35 -26.93
C SER A 388 -17.45 18.03 -26.82
N SER A 389 -17.91 17.70 -25.61
CA SER A 389 -18.78 16.54 -25.37
C SER A 389 -20.17 16.67 -26.01
N PHE A 390 -20.56 17.88 -26.42
CA PHE A 390 -21.84 18.17 -27.06
C PHE A 390 -21.80 17.89 -28.57
N GLY A 391 -20.60 17.78 -29.16
CA GLY A 391 -20.38 17.56 -30.59
C GLY A 391 -19.59 18.69 -31.25
N ASP A 392 -19.07 18.44 -32.45
CA ASP A 392 -18.10 19.33 -33.11
C ASP A 392 -18.73 20.42 -34.00
N CYS A 393 -20.02 20.29 -34.33
CA CYS A 393 -20.71 21.20 -35.24
C CYS A 393 -21.45 22.29 -34.48
N CYS A 394 -21.35 23.53 -34.93
CA CYS A 394 -22.09 24.65 -34.38
C CYS A 394 -23.30 24.98 -35.25
N SER A 395 -24.52 24.71 -34.78
CA SER A 395 -25.76 24.98 -35.52
C SER A 395 -25.99 26.48 -35.75
N SER A 396 -26.89 26.83 -36.68
CA SER A 396 -27.34 28.22 -36.90
C SER A 396 -27.94 28.86 -35.65
N SER A 397 -28.45 28.05 -34.74
CA SER A 397 -29.07 28.48 -33.48
C SER A 397 -28.05 28.71 -32.36
N GLY A 398 -26.75 28.50 -32.61
CA GLY A 398 -25.69 28.72 -31.63
C GLY A 398 -25.52 27.59 -30.62
N TYR A 399 -25.77 26.34 -31.03
CA TYR A 399 -25.58 25.16 -30.20
C TYR A 399 -24.71 24.09 -30.86
N CYS A 400 -23.88 23.45 -30.05
CA CYS A 400 -23.02 22.32 -30.41
C CYS A 400 -23.81 21.02 -30.55
N GLY A 401 -23.49 20.24 -31.58
CA GLY A 401 -24.13 18.97 -31.84
C GLY A 401 -23.36 18.11 -32.83
N THR A 402 -23.79 16.85 -32.97
CA THR A 402 -23.22 15.88 -33.92
C THR A 402 -24.19 15.50 -35.05
N THR A 403 -25.45 15.93 -34.98
CA THR A 403 -26.47 15.52 -35.95
C THR A 403 -26.47 16.36 -37.22
N THR A 404 -27.09 15.85 -38.27
CA THR A 404 -27.28 16.57 -39.55
C THR A 404 -27.90 17.95 -39.36
N ALA A 405 -28.80 18.12 -38.39
CA ALA A 405 -29.39 19.41 -38.05
C ALA A 405 -28.37 20.46 -37.53
N HIS A 406 -27.27 20.00 -36.92
CA HIS A 406 -26.20 20.87 -36.41
C HIS A 406 -25.06 21.07 -37.42
N CYS A 407 -24.79 20.06 -38.25
CA CYS A 407 -23.63 20.07 -39.17
C CYS A 407 -23.96 20.53 -40.60
N SER A 408 -25.24 20.66 -40.97
CA SER A 408 -25.67 20.93 -42.36
C SER A 408 -25.98 22.41 -42.61
N SER A 409 -26.96 22.70 -43.48
CA SER A 409 -27.35 24.06 -43.87
C SER A 409 -27.59 24.94 -42.64
N GLY A 410 -26.83 26.04 -42.52
CA GLY A 410 -26.88 26.95 -41.38
C GLY A 410 -25.78 26.75 -40.32
N CYS A 411 -24.93 25.72 -40.44
CA CYS A 411 -23.81 25.53 -39.52
C CYS A 411 -22.79 26.69 -39.58
N GLN A 412 -22.36 27.18 -38.41
CA GLN A 412 -21.44 28.30 -38.25
C GLN A 412 -19.98 27.82 -38.27
N SER A 413 -19.34 27.87 -39.44
CA SER A 413 -17.99 27.31 -39.66
C SER A 413 -16.85 27.99 -38.90
N ALA A 414 -17.04 29.23 -38.44
CA ALA A 414 -16.09 29.90 -37.55
C ALA A 414 -16.07 29.29 -36.13
N PHE A 415 -17.11 28.54 -35.77
CA PHE A 415 -17.38 28.05 -34.41
C PHE A 415 -17.61 26.53 -34.35
N GLY A 416 -17.58 25.81 -35.46
CA GLY A 416 -17.70 24.35 -35.49
C GLY A 416 -17.34 23.76 -36.86
N ASP A 417 -17.18 22.43 -36.93
CA ASP A 417 -16.82 21.72 -38.16
C ASP A 417 -18.06 21.43 -39.03
N CYS A 418 -18.36 22.36 -39.94
CA CYS A 418 -19.53 22.30 -40.82
C CYS A 418 -19.22 21.54 -42.11
N SER A 419 -19.39 20.22 -42.10
CA SER A 419 -19.21 19.38 -43.30
C SER A 419 -20.55 19.00 -43.93
N THR A 420 -20.72 19.30 -45.22
CA THR A 420 -21.87 18.87 -46.02
C THR A 420 -21.79 17.39 -46.35
N GLY A 421 -22.52 16.56 -45.60
CA GLY A 421 -23.12 15.34 -46.14
C GLY A 421 -22.19 14.27 -46.73
N THR A 422 -21.12 13.89 -46.04
CA THR A 422 -20.58 12.51 -46.02
C THR A 422 -19.49 12.46 -44.96
N SER A 423 -19.82 11.90 -43.80
CA SER A 423 -18.91 11.84 -42.66
C SER A 423 -17.81 10.80 -42.91
N PRO A 424 -16.51 11.14 -42.82
CA PRO A 424 -15.56 10.20 -42.27
C PRO A 424 -15.77 10.19 -40.75
N ALA A 425 -16.24 9.07 -40.22
CA ALA A 425 -16.30 8.83 -38.79
C ALA A 425 -14.93 9.14 -38.16
N SER A 426 -14.85 10.16 -37.30
CA SER A 426 -13.65 10.44 -36.51
C SER A 426 -13.57 9.42 -35.39
N SER A 427 -12.77 8.39 -35.65
CA SER A 427 -12.18 7.52 -34.66
C SER A 427 -11.07 8.28 -33.93
N THR A 428 -11.25 8.62 -32.66
CA THR A 428 -10.11 8.74 -31.76
C THR A 428 -9.76 7.34 -31.27
N ASN A 429 -9.08 6.57 -32.13
CA ASN A 429 -8.47 5.33 -31.69
C ASN A 429 -7.13 5.68 -31.02
N PRO A 430 -6.93 5.38 -29.72
CA PRO A 430 -5.63 5.59 -29.08
C PRO A 430 -4.61 4.67 -29.74
N VAL A 431 -3.48 5.22 -30.15
CA VAL A 431 -2.36 4.46 -30.72
C VAL A 431 -1.67 3.70 -29.57
N PRO A 432 -1.42 2.38 -29.70
CA PRO A 432 -0.72 1.64 -28.65
C PRO A 432 0.73 2.13 -28.46
N THR A 433 1.12 2.39 -27.22
CA THR A 433 2.44 2.86 -26.78
C THR A 433 3.43 1.73 -26.50
N GLY A 434 2.98 0.47 -26.42
CA GLY A 434 3.83 -0.69 -26.14
C GLY A 434 3.12 -2.05 -26.19
N VAL A 435 3.88 -3.14 -26.10
CA VAL A 435 3.37 -4.52 -25.98
C VAL A 435 3.15 -4.87 -24.51
N SER A 436 2.03 -5.50 -24.20
CA SER A 436 1.69 -5.93 -22.83
C SER A 436 2.69 -6.95 -22.28
N THR A 437 3.22 -6.69 -21.07
CA THR A 437 4.12 -7.59 -20.32
C THR A 437 3.46 -8.22 -19.10
N ASP A 438 2.31 -7.71 -18.67
CA ASP A 438 1.56 -8.14 -17.48
C ASP A 438 0.18 -8.71 -17.82
N GLY A 439 -0.16 -8.78 -19.11
CA GLY A 439 -1.44 -9.28 -19.60
C GLY A 439 -2.53 -8.22 -19.68
N THR A 440 -2.28 -6.95 -19.34
CA THR A 440 -3.24 -5.84 -19.48
C THR A 440 -3.11 -5.11 -20.83
N CYS A 441 -4.22 -4.60 -21.37
CA CYS A 441 -4.28 -3.97 -22.69
C CYS A 441 -5.43 -2.96 -22.83
N GLY A 442 -5.46 -2.27 -23.97
CA GLY A 442 -6.57 -1.40 -24.36
C GLY A 442 -6.29 0.09 -24.17
N GLY A 443 -7.26 0.93 -24.56
CA GLY A 443 -7.10 2.39 -24.61
C GLY A 443 -6.75 3.05 -23.28
N ALA A 444 -7.27 2.53 -22.16
CA ALA A 444 -6.99 3.05 -20.82
C ALA A 444 -5.54 2.81 -20.36
N LYS A 445 -4.86 1.80 -20.91
CA LYS A 445 -3.47 1.44 -20.58
C LYS A 445 -2.49 1.81 -21.70
N GLY A 446 -2.97 2.02 -22.92
CA GLY A 446 -2.14 2.24 -24.10
C GLY A 446 -1.39 1.00 -24.59
N LEU A 447 -1.66 -0.19 -24.06
CA LEU A 447 -0.89 -1.41 -24.37
C LEU A 447 -1.61 -2.33 -25.37
N LYS A 448 -0.86 -2.92 -26.32
CA LYS A 448 -1.37 -3.93 -27.27
C LYS A 448 -0.95 -5.34 -26.89
N CYS A 449 -1.75 -6.32 -27.32
CA CYS A 449 -1.50 -7.74 -27.08
C CYS A 449 -0.62 -8.41 -28.14
N GLN A 450 -0.48 -7.80 -29.32
CA GLN A 450 0.33 -8.34 -30.41
C GLN A 450 1.79 -8.51 -29.98
N GLY A 451 2.24 -9.76 -29.89
CA GLY A 451 3.60 -10.12 -29.45
C GLY A 451 3.73 -10.42 -27.96
N SER A 452 2.64 -10.40 -27.19
CA SER A 452 2.64 -10.83 -25.79
C SER A 452 2.55 -12.35 -25.68
N THR A 453 3.04 -12.92 -24.57
CA THR A 453 2.90 -14.35 -24.23
C THR A 453 1.47 -14.73 -23.81
N PHE A 454 0.63 -13.75 -23.46
CA PHE A 454 -0.73 -13.95 -22.99
C PHE A 454 -1.73 -14.19 -24.13
N GLY A 455 -1.38 -13.75 -25.34
CA GLY A 455 -2.21 -13.90 -26.54
C GLY A 455 -2.32 -12.60 -27.32
N ASN A 456 -3.00 -12.66 -28.46
CA ASN A 456 -3.01 -11.60 -29.46
C ASN A 456 -4.30 -10.78 -29.50
N CYS A 457 -5.27 -11.08 -28.63
CA CYS A 457 -6.56 -10.41 -28.53
C CYS A 457 -6.70 -9.67 -27.21
N CYS A 458 -7.09 -8.41 -27.28
CA CYS A 458 -7.42 -7.57 -26.15
C CYS A 458 -8.94 -7.61 -25.93
N SER A 459 -9.38 -8.22 -24.82
CA SER A 459 -10.80 -8.31 -24.48
C SER A 459 -11.40 -6.93 -24.17
N SER A 460 -12.73 -6.81 -24.13
CA SER A 460 -13.40 -5.59 -23.67
C SER A 460 -13.06 -5.23 -22.23
N GLY A 461 -12.66 -6.21 -21.41
CA GLY A 461 -12.19 -6.02 -20.04
C GLY A 461 -10.76 -5.51 -19.93
N GLY A 462 -10.02 -5.38 -21.04
CA GLY A 462 -8.64 -4.85 -21.03
C GLY A 462 -7.59 -5.90 -20.69
N TYR A 463 -7.82 -7.17 -21.07
CA TYR A 463 -6.87 -8.26 -20.85
C TYR A 463 -6.48 -8.96 -22.15
N CYS A 464 -5.21 -9.35 -22.27
CA CYS A 464 -4.69 -10.11 -23.37
C CYS A 464 -5.01 -11.60 -23.24
N GLY A 465 -5.46 -12.20 -24.34
CA GLY A 465 -5.76 -13.63 -24.42
C GLY A 465 -5.83 -14.14 -25.85
N SER A 466 -6.01 -15.46 -25.98
CA SER A 466 -6.17 -16.15 -27.27
C SER A 466 -7.49 -16.93 -27.38
N THR A 467 -8.33 -16.90 -26.35
CA THR A 467 -9.62 -17.63 -26.34
C THR A 467 -10.74 -16.78 -26.95
N THR A 468 -11.87 -17.42 -27.28
CA THR A 468 -13.07 -16.73 -27.79
C THR A 468 -13.48 -15.56 -26.89
N ALA A 469 -13.39 -15.68 -25.56
CA ALA A 469 -13.74 -14.61 -24.64
C ALA A 469 -12.90 -13.32 -24.85
N HIS A 470 -11.70 -13.45 -25.41
CA HIS A 470 -10.81 -12.33 -25.70
C HIS A 470 -10.91 -11.87 -27.15
N CYS A 471 -11.10 -12.81 -28.08
CA CYS A 471 -11.07 -12.55 -29.52
C CYS A 471 -12.44 -12.28 -30.16
N ALA A 472 -13.55 -12.61 -29.50
CA ALA A 472 -14.90 -12.47 -30.04
C ALA A 472 -15.58 -11.15 -29.62
N GLN A 473 -16.83 -11.20 -29.16
CA GLN A 473 -17.61 -10.00 -28.83
C GLN A 473 -16.87 -9.13 -27.81
N GLY A 474 -16.63 -7.86 -28.17
CA GLY A 474 -15.93 -6.89 -27.33
C GLY A 474 -14.42 -6.82 -27.54
N CYS A 475 -13.83 -7.61 -28.45
CA CYS A 475 -12.40 -7.52 -28.76
C CYS A 475 -11.99 -6.14 -29.30
N GLN A 476 -11.01 -5.52 -28.65
CA GLN A 476 -10.53 -4.18 -28.97
C GLN A 476 -9.56 -4.22 -30.17
N LYS A 477 -10.08 -3.98 -31.38
CA LYS A 477 -9.33 -4.12 -32.65
C LYS A 477 -8.01 -3.34 -32.71
N SER A 478 -7.96 -2.16 -32.08
CA SER A 478 -6.78 -1.27 -32.10
C SER A 478 -5.61 -1.77 -31.25
N PHE A 479 -5.90 -2.67 -30.30
CA PHE A 479 -4.95 -3.24 -29.35
C PHE A 479 -4.75 -4.75 -29.58
N SER A 480 -5.32 -5.28 -30.65
CA SER A 480 -5.38 -6.71 -30.97
C SER A 480 -4.91 -6.96 -32.39
N SER A 481 -4.31 -8.12 -32.65
CA SER A 481 -3.97 -8.56 -34.02
C SER A 481 -4.85 -9.72 -34.50
N ALA A 482 -5.70 -10.27 -33.62
CA ALA A 482 -6.46 -11.50 -33.90
C ALA A 482 -7.96 -11.43 -33.51
N CYS A 483 -8.56 -10.22 -33.44
CA CYS A 483 -10.01 -10.13 -33.23
C CYS A 483 -10.78 -10.82 -34.37
N LEU A 484 -11.84 -11.56 -34.02
CA LEU A 484 -12.74 -12.17 -34.98
C LEU A 484 -13.49 -11.08 -35.76
N THR A 485 -13.49 -11.20 -37.08
CA THR A 485 -14.22 -10.30 -37.99
C THR A 485 -15.50 -10.92 -38.56
N SER A 486 -15.66 -12.23 -38.39
CA SER A 486 -16.82 -13.02 -38.82
C SER A 486 -17.06 -14.14 -37.81
N ASN A 487 -18.30 -14.63 -37.72
CA ASN A 487 -18.69 -15.66 -36.75
C ASN A 487 -18.33 -15.28 -35.31
N ILE A 488 -18.58 -14.03 -34.94
CA ILE A 488 -18.27 -13.49 -33.63
C ILE A 488 -19.22 -14.10 -32.61
N SER A 489 -18.70 -14.95 -31.72
CA SER A 489 -19.48 -15.60 -30.68
C SER A 489 -20.02 -14.58 -29.68
N THR A 490 -21.29 -14.73 -29.31
CA THR A 490 -21.91 -13.92 -28.27
C THR A 490 -21.49 -14.35 -26.86
N ASN A 491 -21.29 -13.38 -25.98
CA ASN A 491 -20.97 -13.55 -24.58
C ASN A 491 -22.18 -13.31 -23.67
N ASN A 492 -23.21 -12.60 -24.16
CA ASN A 492 -24.43 -12.28 -23.40
C ASN A 492 -25.68 -13.00 -23.89
N GLY A 493 -25.55 -13.82 -24.94
CA GLY A 493 -26.65 -14.60 -25.51
C GLY A 493 -27.46 -13.85 -26.57
N GLU A 494 -27.12 -12.60 -26.90
CA GLU A 494 -27.70 -11.91 -28.06
C GLU A 494 -27.06 -12.40 -29.36
N CYS A 495 -27.85 -12.63 -30.38
CA CYS A 495 -27.40 -13.17 -31.66
C CYS A 495 -28.21 -12.63 -32.83
N GLY A 496 -27.72 -12.80 -34.06
CA GLY A 496 -28.46 -12.43 -35.25
C GLY A 496 -28.04 -11.10 -35.86
N SER A 497 -28.53 -10.85 -37.07
CA SER A 497 -28.14 -9.70 -37.90
C SER A 497 -28.50 -8.34 -37.29
N THR A 498 -29.55 -8.30 -36.45
CA THR A 498 -30.02 -7.10 -35.75
C THR A 498 -29.27 -6.83 -34.44
N LYS A 499 -28.47 -7.79 -33.96
CA LYS A 499 -27.73 -7.72 -32.70
C LYS A 499 -26.23 -7.80 -32.96
N GLY A 500 -25.72 -6.95 -33.86
CA GLY A 500 -24.28 -6.89 -34.15
C GLY A 500 -23.72 -8.10 -34.90
N SER A 501 -24.58 -8.94 -35.50
CA SER A 501 -24.20 -10.14 -36.26
C SER A 501 -23.48 -11.21 -35.43
N TYR A 502 -23.77 -11.29 -34.13
CA TYR A 502 -23.21 -12.32 -33.25
C TYR A 502 -23.84 -13.70 -33.50
N THR A 503 -23.05 -14.75 -33.29
CA THR A 503 -23.50 -16.15 -33.40
C THR A 503 -23.51 -16.82 -32.03
N CYS A 504 -24.42 -17.77 -31.85
CA CYS A 504 -24.41 -18.65 -30.68
C CYS A 504 -23.23 -19.63 -30.72
N ALA A 505 -22.65 -19.87 -31.89
CA ALA A 505 -21.56 -20.83 -32.07
C ALA A 505 -20.19 -20.30 -31.59
N GLY A 506 -19.34 -21.22 -31.12
CA GLY A 506 -17.93 -20.93 -30.81
C GLY A 506 -17.66 -20.26 -29.45
N GLY A 507 -18.70 -20.01 -28.64
CA GLY A 507 -18.61 -19.37 -27.32
C GLY A 507 -19.49 -20.04 -26.25
N PRO A 508 -19.90 -19.32 -25.19
CA PRO A 508 -20.70 -19.87 -24.07
C PRO A 508 -22.03 -20.51 -24.48
N PHE A 509 -22.60 -20.10 -25.61
CA PHE A 509 -23.89 -20.58 -26.12
C PHE A 509 -23.73 -21.58 -27.28
N ASN A 510 -22.58 -22.25 -27.36
CA ASN A 510 -22.24 -23.10 -28.50
C ASN A 510 -23.29 -24.20 -28.74
N GLY A 511 -23.70 -24.34 -30.01
CA GLY A 511 -24.69 -25.32 -30.42
C GLY A 511 -26.16 -24.92 -30.19
N GLN A 512 -26.43 -23.70 -29.74
CA GLN A 512 -27.79 -23.18 -29.58
C GLN A 512 -28.33 -22.50 -30.86
N CYS A 513 -29.65 -22.40 -30.93
CA CYS A 513 -30.38 -21.72 -32.00
C CYS A 513 -30.46 -20.22 -31.75
N CYS A 514 -30.47 -19.42 -32.81
CA CYS A 514 -30.69 -17.99 -32.71
C CYS A 514 -32.14 -17.65 -33.07
N SER A 515 -32.93 -17.20 -32.10
CA SER A 515 -34.34 -16.89 -32.31
C SER A 515 -34.55 -15.69 -33.25
N SER A 516 -35.77 -15.51 -33.75
CA SER A 516 -36.16 -14.32 -34.50
C SER A 516 -36.00 -13.03 -33.71
N GLY A 517 -36.14 -13.09 -32.38
CA GLY A 517 -35.91 -11.98 -31.45
C GLY A 517 -34.43 -11.66 -31.21
N GLY A 518 -33.52 -12.49 -31.72
CA GLY A 518 -32.08 -12.28 -31.62
C GLY A 518 -31.46 -12.75 -30.30
N PHE A 519 -31.92 -13.90 -29.80
CA PHE A 519 -31.38 -14.53 -28.59
C PHE A 519 -31.03 -15.99 -28.80
N CYS A 520 -29.95 -16.45 -28.16
CA CYS A 520 -29.53 -17.83 -28.14
C CYS A 520 -30.40 -18.65 -27.19
N GLY A 521 -30.87 -19.81 -27.67
CA GLY A 521 -31.62 -20.75 -26.84
C GLY A 521 -31.84 -22.09 -27.52
N THR A 522 -32.37 -23.04 -26.77
CA THR A 522 -32.58 -24.43 -27.20
C THR A 522 -34.04 -24.82 -27.39
N THR A 523 -34.98 -23.94 -27.04
CA THR A 523 -36.42 -24.24 -27.11
C THR A 523 -36.95 -24.11 -28.53
N ASP A 524 -38.12 -24.70 -28.77
CA ASP A 524 -38.81 -24.63 -30.06
C ASP A 524 -39.04 -23.19 -30.55
N ALA A 525 -39.30 -22.25 -29.63
CA ALA A 525 -39.45 -20.83 -29.94
C ALA A 525 -38.15 -20.19 -30.49
N HIS A 526 -36.99 -20.78 -30.18
CA HIS A 526 -35.69 -20.33 -30.68
C HIS A 526 -35.27 -21.09 -31.94
N CYS A 527 -35.62 -22.38 -32.04
CA CYS A 527 -35.09 -23.28 -33.06
C CYS A 527 -35.98 -23.47 -34.29
N LYS A 528 -37.30 -23.19 -34.20
CA LYS A 528 -38.26 -23.41 -35.28
C LYS A 528 -38.52 -22.11 -36.07
N THR A 529 -39.79 -21.72 -36.24
CA THR A 529 -40.20 -20.60 -37.10
C THR A 529 -39.50 -19.30 -36.69
N GLY A 530 -38.78 -18.69 -37.65
CA GLY A 530 -38.07 -17.43 -37.45
C GLY A 530 -36.63 -17.57 -36.93
N CYS A 531 -36.11 -18.79 -36.75
CA CYS A 531 -34.72 -19.00 -36.37
C CYS A 531 -33.74 -18.51 -37.45
N GLN A 532 -32.69 -17.79 -37.04
CA GLN A 532 -31.71 -17.16 -37.91
C GLN A 532 -30.55 -18.13 -38.23
N LYS A 533 -30.67 -18.87 -39.34
CA LYS A 533 -29.77 -19.98 -39.75
C LYS A 533 -28.26 -19.64 -39.81
N ASN A 534 -27.91 -18.38 -40.05
CA ASN A 534 -26.50 -17.96 -40.13
C ASN A 534 -25.88 -17.67 -38.75
N PHE A 535 -26.68 -17.66 -37.68
CA PHE A 535 -26.27 -17.22 -36.34
C PHE A 535 -26.56 -18.25 -35.24
N GLY A 536 -27.11 -19.43 -35.60
CA GLY A 536 -27.37 -20.55 -34.69
C GLY A 536 -27.84 -21.81 -35.42
N THR A 537 -27.98 -22.91 -34.70
CA THR A 537 -28.28 -24.26 -35.22
C THR A 537 -29.78 -24.54 -35.38
N CYS A 538 -30.44 -23.80 -36.28
CA CYS A 538 -31.88 -23.94 -36.54
C CYS A 538 -32.30 -25.34 -37.01
N LYS A 539 -33.51 -25.78 -36.64
CA LYS A 539 -34.04 -27.12 -36.93
C LYS A 539 -35.18 -27.11 -37.95
#